data_AF-G7M694-F1
#
_entry.id   AF-G7M694-F1
#
_cell.length_a   1.000
_cell.length_b   1.000
_cell.length_c   1.000
_cell.angle_alpha   90.00
_cell.angle_beta   90.00
_cell.angle_gamma   90.00
#
_symmetry.space_group_name_H-M   'P 1'
#
loop_
_entity.id
_entity.type
_entity.pdbx_description
1 polymer ?
#
loop_
_entity_poly.entity_id
_entity_poly.type
_entity_poly.pdbx_seq_one_letter_code
_entity_poly.pdbx_strand_id
1 'polypeptide(L)'
;MDTIFNDFRIWTKSKENKWQEKDVIIDEISEVHAHQIHVNLHSQVGYGYIGLFENNNSYWIEFEGVARNFENFYKCIEFENKLPNFDDIEIKYIEFLIKKNVSN
;
A
#
# COMPACT_ATOMS: atom_id res chain seq x y z
N MET A 1 5.56 -19.50 -8.31
CA MET A 1 5.04 -18.27 -7.69
C MET A 1 4.71 -17.32 -8.82
N ASP A 2 3.49 -16.81 -8.85
CA ASP A 2 3.03 -15.91 -9.89
C ASP A 2 3.93 -14.67 -9.98
N THR A 3 4.29 -14.29 -11.21
CA THR A 3 5.17 -13.16 -11.52
C THR A 3 4.62 -11.85 -10.96
N ILE A 4 3.30 -11.66 -10.93
CA ILE A 4 2.69 -10.44 -10.38
C ILE A 4 2.93 -10.31 -8.88
N PHE A 5 2.78 -11.41 -8.12
CA PHE A 5 3.07 -11.43 -6.69
C PHE A 5 4.55 -11.19 -6.39
N ASN A 6 5.46 -11.68 -7.24
CA ASN A 6 6.88 -11.43 -7.08
C ASN A 6 7.23 -9.97 -7.40
N ASP A 7 6.69 -9.42 -8.48
CA ASP A 7 6.91 -8.02 -8.88
C ASP A 7 6.37 -7.06 -7.82
N PHE A 8 5.21 -7.38 -7.22
CA PHE A 8 4.66 -6.60 -6.12
C PHE A 8 5.57 -6.59 -4.90
N ARG A 9 6.19 -7.73 -4.52
CA ARG A 9 7.17 -7.75 -3.42
C ARG A 9 8.40 -6.93 -3.70
N ILE A 10 8.93 -7.05 -4.91
CA ILE A 10 10.09 -6.27 -5.33
C ILE A 10 9.74 -4.78 -5.25
N TRP A 11 8.56 -4.40 -5.73
CA TRP A 11 8.05 -3.04 -5.62
C TRP A 11 7.96 -2.60 -4.14
N THR A 12 7.25 -3.32 -3.28
CA THR A 12 7.10 -2.96 -1.85
C THR A 12 8.46 -2.81 -1.16
N LYS A 13 9.37 -3.79 -1.33
CA LYS A 13 10.73 -3.71 -0.75
C LYS A 13 11.54 -2.54 -1.29
N SER A 14 11.35 -2.18 -2.57
CA SER A 14 12.02 -1.01 -3.14
C SER A 14 11.57 0.32 -2.53
N LYS A 15 10.42 0.34 -1.85
CA LYS A 15 9.87 1.53 -1.21
C LYS A 15 10.22 1.66 0.27
N GLU A 16 10.62 0.58 0.94
CA GLU A 16 10.88 0.51 2.38
C GLU A 16 11.70 1.70 2.89
N ASN A 17 12.91 1.91 2.34
CA ASN A 17 13.77 3.03 2.74
C ASN A 17 13.13 4.40 2.44
N LYS A 18 12.47 4.56 1.28
CA LYS A 18 11.86 5.84 0.86
C LYS A 18 10.66 6.22 1.72
N TRP A 19 9.88 5.24 2.15
CA TRP A 19 8.75 5.45 3.05
C TRP A 19 9.26 5.72 4.47
N GLN A 20 10.29 5.00 4.91
CA GLN A 20 10.92 5.22 6.20
C GLN A 20 11.51 6.64 6.33
N GLU A 21 12.15 7.17 5.28
CA GLU A 21 12.62 8.56 5.21
C GLU A 21 11.49 9.60 5.38
N LYS A 22 10.23 9.19 5.18
CA LYS A 22 9.03 10.01 5.36
C LYS A 22 8.27 9.70 6.65
N ASP A 23 8.88 8.99 7.61
CA ASP A 23 8.24 8.51 8.84
C ASP A 23 7.05 7.56 8.60
N VAL A 24 7.07 6.79 7.50
CA VAL A 24 6.12 5.68 7.24
C VAL A 24 6.88 4.37 7.30
N ILE A 25 6.50 3.48 8.21
CA ILE A 25 7.18 2.21 8.48
C ILE A 25 6.30 1.07 7.99
N ILE A 26 6.90 0.09 7.31
CA ILE A 26 6.25 -1.18 7.01
C ILE A 26 6.36 -2.07 8.25
N ASP A 27 5.23 -2.43 8.84
CA ASP A 27 5.17 -3.30 10.01
C ASP A 27 5.32 -4.77 9.63
N GLU A 28 4.58 -5.16 8.59
CA GLU A 28 4.43 -6.54 8.20
C GLU A 28 4.16 -6.64 6.71
N ILE A 29 4.75 -7.66 6.08
CA ILE A 29 4.36 -8.14 4.76
C ILE A 29 3.92 -9.60 4.96
N SER A 30 2.61 -9.84 4.92
CA SER A 30 2.03 -11.16 5.17
C SER A 30 1.43 -11.76 3.90
N GLU A 31 1.69 -13.05 3.69
CA GLU A 31 1.05 -13.84 2.63
C GLU A 31 -0.15 -14.56 3.22
N VAL A 32 -1.34 -14.02 2.96
CA VAL A 32 -2.57 -14.58 3.50
C VAL A 32 -3.19 -15.46 2.42
N HIS A 33 -2.83 -16.74 2.45
CA HIS A 33 -3.25 -17.76 1.47
C HIS A 33 -2.65 -17.51 0.07
N ALA A 34 -2.72 -18.50 -0.83
CA ALA A 34 -1.96 -18.51 -2.09
C ALA A 34 -2.29 -17.38 -3.10
N HIS A 35 -3.18 -16.45 -2.76
CA HIS A 35 -3.76 -15.45 -3.66
C HIS A 35 -3.79 -14.04 -3.06
N GLN A 36 -3.11 -13.78 -1.94
CA GLN A 36 -3.07 -12.45 -1.34
C GLN A 36 -1.71 -12.10 -0.72
N ILE A 37 -1.26 -10.85 -0.90
CA ILE A 37 -0.19 -10.22 -0.12
C ILE A 37 -0.76 -9.00 0.56
N HIS A 38 -0.52 -8.87 1.86
CA HIS A 38 -0.89 -7.72 2.65
C HIS A 38 0.36 -7.00 3.14
N VAL A 39 0.35 -5.68 3.08
CA VAL A 39 1.42 -4.80 3.57
C VAL A 39 0.80 -3.84 4.57
N ASN A 40 1.13 -4.02 5.85
CA ASN A 40 0.69 -3.13 6.91
C ASN A 40 1.73 -2.04 7.12
N LEU A 41 1.26 -0.80 7.26
CA LEU A 41 2.10 0.36 7.47
C LEU A 41 1.57 1.21 8.61
N HIS A 42 2.46 1.95 9.27
CA HIS A 42 2.06 3.02 10.16
C HIS A 42 2.96 4.24 10.00
N SER A 43 2.44 5.37 10.47
CA SER A 43 3.18 6.60 10.70
C SER A 43 2.88 7.12 12.11
N GLN A 44 3.44 8.28 12.45
CA GLN A 44 3.09 8.98 13.70
C GLN A 44 1.60 9.40 13.77
N VAL A 45 0.91 9.49 12.64
CA VAL A 45 -0.42 10.11 12.53
C VAL A 45 -1.44 9.29 11.72
N GLY A 46 -1.08 8.11 11.24
CA GLY A 46 -1.98 7.27 10.48
C GLY A 46 -1.54 5.82 10.40
N TYR A 47 -2.47 4.98 10.03
CA TYR A 47 -2.27 3.56 9.72
C TYR A 47 -2.64 3.31 8.27
N GLY A 48 -1.93 2.39 7.65
CA GLY A 48 -2.05 2.06 6.25
C GLY A 48 -2.08 0.56 6.01
N TYR A 49 -2.76 0.17 4.94
CA TYR A 49 -2.82 -1.17 4.40
C TYR A 49 -2.70 -1.10 2.88
N ILE A 50 -1.84 -1.95 2.30
CA ILE A 50 -1.81 -2.19 0.87
C ILE A 50 -2.00 -3.69 0.64
N GLY A 51 -3.10 -4.06 -0.02
CA GLY A 51 -3.41 -5.45 -0.34
C GLY A 51 -3.26 -5.71 -1.84
N LEU A 52 -2.54 -6.76 -2.23
CA LEU A 52 -2.63 -7.37 -3.56
C LEU A 52 -3.48 -8.63 -3.44
N PHE A 53 -4.44 -8.78 -4.34
CA PHE A 53 -5.35 -9.90 -4.40
C PHE A 53 -5.45 -10.46 -5.81
N GLU A 54 -5.79 -11.74 -5.92
CA GLU A 54 -6.04 -12.44 -7.19
C GLU A 54 -7.32 -13.28 -7.12
N ASN A 55 -8.08 -13.29 -8.22
CA ASN A 55 -9.19 -14.19 -8.44
C ASN A 55 -9.40 -14.43 -9.95
N ASN A 56 -9.30 -15.68 -10.39
CA ASN A 56 -9.51 -16.10 -11.79
C ASN A 56 -8.66 -15.33 -12.82
N ASN A 57 -7.38 -15.07 -12.51
CA ASN A 57 -6.44 -14.27 -13.30
C ASN A 57 -6.76 -12.76 -13.38
N SER A 58 -7.72 -12.28 -12.59
CA SER A 58 -7.92 -10.86 -12.34
C SER A 58 -7.26 -10.49 -11.02
N TYR A 59 -6.49 -9.41 -11.05
CA TYR A 59 -5.76 -8.89 -9.90
C TYR A 59 -6.33 -7.54 -9.53
N TRP A 60 -6.26 -7.22 -8.24
CA TRP A 60 -6.50 -5.87 -7.80
C TRP A 60 -5.59 -5.51 -6.63
N ILE A 61 -5.26 -4.24 -6.55
CA ILE A 61 -4.54 -3.66 -5.42
C ILE A 61 -5.39 -2.62 -4.74
N GLU A 62 -5.48 -2.74 -3.42
CA GLU A 62 -6.16 -1.80 -2.54
C GLU A 62 -5.12 -1.00 -1.76
N PHE A 63 -5.31 0.32 -1.70
CA PHE A 63 -4.61 1.23 -0.81
C PHE A 63 -5.64 1.79 0.16
N GLU A 64 -5.51 1.40 1.43
CA GLU A 64 -6.41 1.77 2.52
C GLU A 64 -5.62 2.49 3.59
N GLY A 65 -6.13 3.63 4.06
CA GLY A 65 -5.47 4.35 5.14
C GLY A 65 -6.47 5.04 6.04
N VAL A 66 -6.12 5.13 7.32
CA VAL A 66 -6.85 5.89 8.32
C VAL A 66 -5.89 6.87 8.99
N ALA A 67 -6.18 8.17 8.91
CA ALA A 67 -5.40 9.22 9.56
C ALA A 67 -6.08 9.70 10.85
N ARG A 68 -5.40 10.56 11.61
CA ARG A 68 -5.99 11.28 12.76
C ARG A 68 -7.30 11.97 12.34
N ASN A 69 -8.30 11.94 13.22
CA ASN A 69 -9.69 12.37 12.98
C ASN A 69 -10.57 11.44 12.14
N PHE A 70 -10.17 10.17 11.95
CA PHE A 70 -10.95 9.19 11.21
C PHE A 70 -11.18 9.58 9.73
N GLU A 71 -10.29 10.40 9.16
CA GLU A 71 -10.21 10.57 7.71
C GLU A 71 -9.77 9.24 7.10
N ASN A 72 -10.38 8.87 5.97
CA ASN A 72 -10.10 7.62 5.27
C ASN A 72 -9.55 7.90 3.88
N PHE A 73 -8.59 7.08 3.47
CA PHE A 73 -8.11 6.98 2.11
C PHE A 73 -8.48 5.60 1.57
N TYR A 74 -9.08 5.57 0.38
CA TYR A 74 -9.31 4.33 -0.34
C TYR A 74 -9.05 4.52 -1.84
N LYS A 75 -8.24 3.63 -2.42
CA LYS A 75 -8.08 3.46 -3.86
C LYS A 75 -7.95 1.98 -4.18
N CYS A 76 -8.66 1.54 -5.23
CA CYS A 76 -8.54 0.21 -5.79
C CYS A 76 -8.15 0.31 -7.27
N ILE A 77 -7.26 -0.58 -7.72
CA ILE A 77 -6.78 -0.66 -9.09
C ILE A 77 -6.84 -2.12 -9.54
N GLU A 78 -7.68 -2.41 -10.53
CA GLU A 78 -7.81 -3.72 -11.15
C GLU A 78 -6.88 -3.85 -12.38
N PHE A 79 -6.30 -5.04 -12.59
CA PHE A 79 -5.41 -5.35 -13.71
C PHE A 79 -5.33 -6.87 -13.95
N GLU A 80 -4.78 -7.30 -15.10
CA GLU A 80 -4.75 -8.73 -15.47
C GLU A 80 -3.34 -9.24 -15.80
N ASN A 81 -2.55 -8.46 -16.53
CA ASN A 81 -1.38 -8.99 -17.24
C ASN A 81 -0.03 -8.50 -16.68
N LYS A 82 -0.02 -7.39 -15.95
CA LYS A 82 1.19 -6.79 -15.40
C LYS A 82 0.86 -5.84 -14.25
N LEU A 83 1.80 -5.73 -13.32
CA LEU A 83 1.70 -4.75 -12.25
C LEU A 83 1.64 -3.32 -12.84
N PRO A 84 0.62 -2.51 -12.51
CA PRO A 84 0.53 -1.14 -13.00
C PRO A 84 1.55 -0.23 -12.33
N ASN A 85 1.75 0.96 -12.89
CA ASN A 85 2.53 2.00 -12.21
C ASN A 85 1.68 2.63 -11.10
N PHE A 86 2.19 2.65 -9.87
CA PHE A 86 1.54 3.21 -8.70
C PHE A 86 2.04 4.60 -8.29
N ASP A 87 3.02 5.20 -8.97
CA ASP A 87 3.74 6.39 -8.51
C ASP A 87 2.79 7.52 -8.03
N ASP A 88 1.74 7.83 -8.81
CA ASP A 88 0.75 8.86 -8.47
C ASP A 88 -0.10 8.53 -7.23
N ILE A 89 -0.45 7.25 -7.06
CA ILE A 89 -1.30 6.78 -5.96
C ILE A 89 -0.45 6.63 -4.70
N GLU A 90 0.76 6.11 -4.83
CA GLU A 90 1.77 6.03 -3.78
C GLU A 90 2.03 7.41 -3.17
N ILE A 91 2.28 8.44 -4.00
CA ILE A 91 2.54 9.80 -3.50
C ILE A 91 1.36 10.28 -2.65
N LYS A 92 0.13 10.20 -3.19
CA LYS A 92 -1.08 10.65 -2.48
C LYS A 92 -1.32 9.87 -1.20
N TYR A 93 -1.07 8.56 -1.24
CA TYR A 93 -1.27 7.67 -0.12
C TYR A 93 -0.27 7.95 1.02
N ILE A 94 1.02 8.09 0.69
CA ILE A 94 2.05 8.43 1.68
C ILE A 94 1.82 9.84 2.25
N GLU A 95 1.47 10.81 1.39
CA GLU A 95 1.11 12.16 1.84
C GLU A 95 -0.08 12.14 2.81
N PHE A 96 -1.11 11.34 2.52
CA PHE A 96 -2.24 11.13 3.41
C PHE A 96 -1.81 10.57 4.77
N LEU A 97 -0.97 9.53 4.79
CA LEU A 97 -0.52 8.89 6.03
C LEU A 97 0.32 9.80 6.92
N ILE A 98 1.00 10.81 6.36
CA ILE A 98 1.87 11.72 7.13
C ILE A 98 1.25 13.10 7.36
N LYS A 99 0.08 13.37 6.77
CA LYS A 99 -0.57 14.69 6.85
C LYS A 99 -0.92 15.00 8.30
N LYS A 100 -0.14 15.90 8.90
CA LYS A 100 -0.46 16.48 10.21
C LYS A 100 -1.57 17.51 9.99
N ASN A 101 -2.60 17.49 10.84
CA ASN A 101 -3.53 18.60 10.89
C ASN A 101 -2.74 19.86 11.24
N VAL A 102 -2.80 20.86 10.35
CA VAL A 102 -2.41 22.21 10.71
C VAL A 102 -3.55 22.74 11.57
N SER A 103 -3.40 22.64 12.89
CA SER A 103 -4.25 23.37 13.81
C SER A 103 -3.98 24.85 13.58
N ASN A 104 -4.93 25.56 12.95
CA ASN A 104 -4.97 27.03 12.97
C ASN A 104 -5.38 27.51 14.36
#